data_AF-A0A7G3FRY1-F1
#
_entry.id   AF-A0A7G3FRY1-F1
#
_cell.length_a   1.000
_cell.length_b   1.000
_cell.length_c   1.000
_cell.angle_alpha   90.00
_cell.angle_beta   90.00
_cell.angle_gamma   90.00
#
_symmetry.space_group_name_H-M   'P 1'
#
loop_
_entity.id
_entity.type
_entity.pdbx_description
1 polymer ?
#
loop_
_entity_poly.entity_id
_entity_poly.type
_entity_poly.pdbx_seq_one_letter_code
_entity_poly.pdbx_strand_id
1 'polypeptide(L)'
;MEENIIPELIRNEIKIHLRKKCQDGEDGWSNANQDEDTLTGDFLGQLRSKTKRTNGWTWRINYHKFSGRGKGAYEKTTGADGIISIEIEKNSIKRTKSIIFQAKKKGNSKIQEQLDKMNKTLPGGNMVLVYGEDGYFGETGEIFKSDKEVNSRIGDYLSDIFLECKNGLWGVDYDGVRNELRIEDQRITKANIKHRLTIKAWS
;
A
#
# COMPACT_ATOMS: atom_id res chain seq x y z
N MET A 1 -9.98 10.43 -18.71
CA MET A 1 -9.36 9.09 -18.62
C MET A 1 -7.89 9.32 -18.44
N GLU A 2 -7.31 9.01 -17.29
CA GLU A 2 -5.86 9.07 -17.12
C GLU A 2 -5.24 8.08 -18.09
N GLU A 3 -4.28 8.54 -18.91
CA GLU A 3 -3.45 7.66 -19.72
C GLU A 3 -2.86 6.57 -18.84
N ASN A 4 -2.76 5.36 -19.40
CA ASN A 4 -2.25 4.22 -18.67
C ASN A 4 -0.74 4.43 -18.41
N ILE A 5 -0.42 5.03 -17.25
CA ILE A 5 0.93 5.52 -16.89
C ILE A 5 1.99 4.41 -16.97
N ILE A 6 1.58 3.15 -16.78
CA ILE A 6 2.44 1.96 -16.86
C ILE A 6 2.19 1.22 -18.19
N PRO A 7 3.21 1.05 -19.05
CA PRO A 7 3.10 0.20 -20.23
C PRO A 7 2.76 -1.25 -19.88
N GLU A 8 2.01 -1.92 -20.76
CA GLU A 8 1.49 -3.28 -20.53
C GLU A 8 2.58 -4.30 -20.18
N LEU A 9 3.73 -4.25 -20.87
CA LEU A 9 4.87 -5.11 -20.57
C LEU A 9 5.36 -4.94 -19.13
N ILE A 10 5.52 -3.70 -18.68
CA ILE A 10 5.99 -3.38 -17.32
C ILE A 10 4.95 -3.79 -16.28
N ARG A 11 3.67 -3.52 -16.57
CA ARG A 11 2.55 -3.93 -15.73
C ARG A 11 2.57 -5.44 -15.48
N ASN A 12 2.69 -6.24 -16.55
CA ASN A 12 2.70 -7.68 -16.45
C ASN A 12 3.90 -8.22 -15.66
N GLU A 13 5.08 -7.64 -15.83
CA GLU A 13 6.25 -7.99 -15.01
C GLU A 13 6.02 -7.69 -13.52
N ILE A 14 5.41 -6.54 -13.20
CA ILE A 14 5.06 -6.18 -11.83
C ILE A 14 4.02 -7.16 -11.25
N LYS A 15 2.97 -7.50 -12.01
CA LYS A 15 1.96 -8.48 -11.58
C LYS A 15 2.59 -9.85 -11.28
N ILE A 16 3.43 -10.35 -12.17
CA ILE A 16 4.14 -11.63 -11.97
C ILE A 16 4.99 -11.57 -10.72
N HIS A 17 5.73 -10.47 -10.51
CA HIS A 17 6.54 -10.27 -9.32
C HIS A 17 5.70 -10.27 -8.04
N LEU A 18 4.61 -9.47 -8.00
CA LEU A 18 3.73 -9.36 -6.84
C LEU A 18 3.11 -10.72 -6.47
N ARG A 19 2.49 -11.42 -7.42
CA ARG A 19 1.90 -12.74 -7.16
C ARG A 19 2.92 -13.74 -6.66
N LYS A 20 4.07 -13.85 -7.34
CA LYS A 20 5.14 -14.76 -6.94
C LYS A 20 5.64 -14.45 -5.54
N LYS A 21 5.89 -13.18 -5.21
CA LYS A 21 6.41 -12.79 -3.90
C LYS A 21 5.41 -12.92 -2.77
N CYS A 22 4.13 -12.73 -3.03
CA CYS A 22 3.10 -13.05 -2.05
C CYS A 22 3.01 -14.57 -1.81
N GLN A 23 3.14 -15.39 -2.85
CA GLN A 23 3.16 -16.84 -2.71
C GLN A 23 4.39 -17.31 -1.92
N ASP A 24 5.60 -16.85 -2.28
CA ASP A 24 6.83 -17.14 -1.54
C ASP A 24 6.70 -16.76 -0.04
N GLY A 25 6.00 -15.64 0.25
CA GLY A 25 5.76 -15.17 1.61
C GLY A 25 4.72 -15.99 2.38
N GLU A 26 3.70 -16.52 1.71
CA GLU A 26 2.70 -17.43 2.30
C GLU A 26 3.33 -18.73 2.79
N ASP A 27 4.27 -19.30 2.02
CA ASP A 27 5.00 -20.51 2.40
C ASP A 27 5.84 -20.33 3.68
N GLY A 28 6.18 -19.08 4.03
CA GLY A 28 6.91 -18.73 5.25
C GLY A 28 6.07 -18.68 6.53
N TRP A 29 4.74 -18.75 6.43
CA TRP A 29 3.82 -18.45 7.53
C TRP A 29 4.05 -19.30 8.80
N SER A 30 4.27 -20.62 8.63
CA SER A 30 4.44 -21.54 9.77
C SER A 30 5.64 -21.21 10.65
N ASN A 31 6.62 -20.49 10.12
CA ASN A 31 7.88 -20.19 10.80
C ASN A 31 7.86 -18.86 11.57
N ALA A 32 6.85 -18.01 11.36
CA ALA A 32 6.81 -16.65 11.91
C ALA A 32 5.49 -16.29 12.62
N ASN A 33 4.56 -17.24 12.78
CA ASN A 33 3.19 -16.97 13.25
C ASN A 33 3.04 -16.51 14.72
N GLN A 34 4.13 -16.50 15.50
CA GLN A 34 4.10 -16.15 16.92
C GLN A 34 4.16 -14.64 17.20
N ASP A 35 4.65 -13.84 16.25
CA ASP A 35 4.79 -12.38 16.40
C ASP A 35 4.28 -11.66 15.14
N GLU A 36 3.18 -10.90 15.29
CA GLU A 36 2.52 -10.12 14.23
C GLU A 36 3.48 -9.16 13.53
N ASP A 37 4.32 -8.46 14.30
CA ASP A 37 5.20 -7.44 13.77
C ASP A 37 6.31 -8.06 12.92
N THR A 38 6.79 -9.23 13.34
CA THR A 38 7.79 -10.03 12.62
C THR A 38 7.19 -10.69 11.39
N LEU A 39 5.98 -11.27 11.51
CA LEU A 39 5.29 -11.94 10.42
C LEU A 39 4.95 -10.99 9.26
N THR A 40 4.37 -9.83 9.58
CA THR A 40 4.03 -8.82 8.57
C THR A 40 5.28 -8.14 8.01
N GLY A 41 6.30 -7.94 8.84
CA GLY A 41 7.59 -7.40 8.43
C GLY A 41 8.33 -8.29 7.44
N ASP A 42 8.43 -9.60 7.72
CA ASP A 42 9.05 -10.57 6.84
C ASP A 42 8.30 -10.68 5.52
N PHE A 43 6.98 -10.95 5.58
CA PHE A 43 6.11 -11.08 4.41
C PHE A 43 6.22 -9.87 3.46
N LEU A 44 6.05 -8.65 4.00
CA LEU A 44 6.11 -7.43 3.19
C LEU A 44 7.54 -7.11 2.73
N GLY A 45 8.55 -7.57 3.48
CA GLY A 45 9.95 -7.51 3.07
C GLY A 45 10.21 -8.27 1.77
N GLN A 46 9.54 -9.42 1.57
CA GLN A 46 9.69 -10.25 0.37
C GLN A 46 9.12 -9.59 -0.90
N LEU A 47 8.15 -8.68 -0.77
CA LEU A 47 7.58 -7.93 -1.90
C LEU A 47 8.59 -7.00 -2.55
N ARG A 48 9.61 -6.55 -1.80
CA ARG A 48 10.59 -5.58 -2.27
C ARG A 48 11.31 -6.11 -3.50
N SER A 49 11.62 -5.20 -4.42
CA SER A 49 12.46 -5.51 -5.57
C SER A 49 13.69 -4.61 -5.58
N LYS A 50 14.80 -5.15 -6.11
CA LYS A 50 15.85 -4.29 -6.66
C LYS A 50 15.28 -3.52 -7.85
N THR A 51 15.93 -2.42 -8.22
CA THR A 51 15.58 -1.69 -9.45
C THR A 51 15.75 -2.62 -10.65
N LYS A 52 14.66 -2.80 -11.40
CA LYS A 52 14.63 -3.54 -12.67
C LYS A 52 14.58 -2.57 -13.84
N ARG A 53 15.08 -3.00 -14.98
CA ARG A 53 15.09 -2.21 -16.22
C ARG A 53 14.48 -3.03 -17.35
N THR A 54 13.48 -2.49 -18.01
CA THR A 54 12.76 -3.16 -19.09
C THR A 54 12.36 -2.13 -20.15
N ASN A 55 12.83 -2.29 -21.38
CA ASN A 55 12.49 -1.42 -22.51
C ASN A 55 12.64 0.10 -22.25
N GLY A 56 13.75 0.50 -21.64
CA GLY A 56 14.02 1.91 -21.30
C GLY A 56 13.25 2.45 -20.08
N TRP A 57 12.40 1.64 -19.46
CA TRP A 57 11.77 1.94 -18.18
C TRP A 57 12.58 1.34 -17.04
N THR A 58 12.61 2.01 -15.90
CA THR A 58 13.03 1.44 -14.63
C THR A 58 11.81 1.29 -13.71
N TRP A 59 11.80 0.24 -12.91
CA TRP A 59 10.77 0.08 -11.89
C TRP A 59 11.30 -0.62 -10.64
N ARG A 60 10.68 -0.33 -9.49
CA ARG A 60 10.93 -1.05 -8.24
C ARG A 60 9.73 -1.03 -7.32
N ILE A 61 9.62 -2.05 -6.48
CA ILE A 61 8.63 -2.13 -5.40
C ILE A 61 9.35 -1.92 -4.08
N ASN A 62 8.83 -0.97 -3.30
CA ASN A 62 9.30 -0.64 -1.97
C ASN A 62 8.20 -0.89 -0.94
N TYR A 63 8.66 -1.16 0.27
CA TYR A 63 7.86 -1.30 1.46
C TYR A 63 8.53 -0.51 2.57
N HIS A 64 7.73 0.23 3.35
CA HIS A 64 8.20 0.89 4.56
C HIS A 64 7.20 0.70 5.69
N LYS A 65 7.69 0.24 6.85
CA LYS A 65 6.91 0.17 8.08
C LYS A 65 6.94 1.53 8.77
N PHE A 66 5.79 2.06 9.14
CA PHE A 66 5.73 3.26 9.97
C PHE A 66 6.16 2.87 11.38
N SER A 67 7.37 3.25 11.76
CA SER A 67 7.90 2.99 13.10
C SER A 67 7.73 4.21 14.01
N GLY A 68 7.45 3.99 15.29
CA GLY A 68 7.43 5.05 16.29
C GLY A 68 6.84 4.62 17.63
N ARG A 69 7.65 4.59 18.68
CA ARG A 69 7.18 4.46 20.07
C ARG A 69 7.08 5.87 20.67
N GLY A 70 5.87 6.37 20.95
CA GLY A 70 5.70 7.68 21.60
C GLY A 70 4.35 8.37 21.40
N LYS A 71 4.21 9.55 22.02
CA LYS A 71 3.10 10.49 21.80
C LYS A 71 3.37 11.22 20.47
N GLY A 72 2.52 11.00 19.46
CA GLY A 72 2.70 11.55 18.10
C GLY A 72 3.39 10.62 17.10
N ALA A 73 3.49 9.31 17.39
CA ALA A 73 3.94 8.32 16.42
C ALA A 73 3.10 8.37 15.14
N TYR A 74 3.76 8.22 14.00
CA TYR A 74 3.14 8.37 12.67
C TYR A 74 1.97 7.40 12.48
N GLU A 75 2.12 6.16 12.95
CA GLU A 75 1.08 5.13 12.99
C GLU A 75 -0.19 5.60 13.73
N LYS A 76 -0.04 6.23 14.91
CA LYS A 76 -1.21 6.72 15.69
C LYS A 76 -1.99 7.81 14.97
N THR A 77 -1.29 8.57 14.12
CA THR A 77 -1.88 9.68 13.38
C THR A 77 -2.51 9.25 12.07
N THR A 78 -1.89 8.31 11.36
CA THR A 78 -2.36 7.84 10.05
C THR A 78 -3.30 6.66 10.15
N GLY A 79 -3.24 5.90 11.24
CA GLY A 79 -3.96 4.65 11.43
C GLY A 79 -3.44 3.51 10.54
N ALA A 80 -2.22 3.63 10.00
CA ALA A 80 -1.60 2.63 9.13
C ALA A 80 -0.30 2.13 9.76
N ASP A 81 0.01 0.85 9.52
CA ASP A 81 1.26 0.21 9.94
C ASP A 81 2.40 0.46 8.95
N GLY A 82 2.08 0.81 7.70
CA GLY A 82 3.09 1.09 6.68
C GLY A 82 2.53 1.48 5.32
N ILE A 83 3.43 1.49 4.34
CA ILE A 83 3.15 1.85 2.95
C ILE A 83 3.87 0.89 2.00
N ILE A 84 3.17 0.54 0.91
CA ILE A 84 3.74 -0.15 -0.24
C ILE A 84 3.75 0.83 -1.42
N SER A 85 4.87 0.90 -2.13
CA SER A 85 5.06 1.84 -3.23
C SER A 85 5.64 1.14 -4.45
N ILE A 86 5.09 1.44 -5.62
CA ILE A 86 5.64 1.08 -6.92
C ILE A 86 6.19 2.36 -7.53
N GLU A 87 7.50 2.38 -7.74
CA GLU A 87 8.16 3.45 -8.46
C GLU A 87 8.41 3.01 -9.89
N ILE A 88 8.06 3.87 -10.84
CA ILE A 88 8.37 3.72 -12.25
C ILE A 88 9.10 4.98 -12.73
N GLU A 89 10.02 4.82 -13.67
CA GLU A 89 10.73 5.94 -14.25
C GLU A 89 11.04 5.69 -15.73
N LYS A 90 10.89 6.74 -16.54
CA LYS A 90 11.32 6.78 -17.94
C LYS A 90 11.86 8.17 -18.25
N ASN A 91 13.00 8.24 -18.93
CA ASN A 91 13.61 9.52 -19.33
C ASN A 91 13.73 10.52 -18.16
N SER A 92 14.14 10.03 -16.98
CA SER A 92 14.25 10.80 -15.73
C SER A 92 12.94 11.32 -15.14
N ILE A 93 11.78 10.98 -15.73
CA ILE A 93 10.47 11.26 -15.15
C ILE A 93 10.09 10.09 -14.25
N LYS A 94 10.14 10.32 -12.93
CA LYS A 94 9.71 9.36 -11.92
C LYS A 94 8.25 9.56 -11.55
N ARG A 95 7.51 8.46 -11.43
CA ARG A 95 6.16 8.42 -10.85
C ARG A 95 6.12 7.34 -9.78
N THR A 96 5.41 7.63 -8.70
CA THR A 96 5.21 6.67 -7.61
C THR A 96 3.72 6.42 -7.44
N LYS A 97 3.34 5.16 -7.37
CA LYS A 97 2.02 4.73 -6.91
C LYS A 97 2.15 4.11 -5.54
N SER A 98 1.34 4.54 -4.59
CA SER A 98 1.42 4.01 -3.23
C SER A 98 0.06 3.66 -2.63
N ILE A 99 0.10 2.75 -1.66
CA ILE A 99 -1.02 2.36 -0.83
C ILE A 99 -0.54 2.22 0.62
N ILE A 100 -1.22 2.89 1.54
CA ILE A 100 -1.01 2.66 2.98
C ILE A 100 -1.80 1.45 3.43
N PHE A 101 -1.33 0.74 4.44
CA PHE A 101 -2.02 -0.44 4.92
C PHE A 101 -2.02 -0.54 6.44
N GLN A 102 -3.05 -1.19 6.96
CA GLN A 102 -3.11 -1.66 8.35
C GLN A 102 -3.21 -3.19 8.32
N ALA A 103 -2.31 -3.87 9.02
CA ALA A 103 -2.34 -5.31 9.18
C ALA A 103 -3.25 -5.72 10.35
N LYS A 104 -3.96 -6.83 10.18
CA LYS A 104 -4.77 -7.48 11.21
C LYS A 104 -4.78 -9.00 11.07
N LYS A 105 -4.70 -9.68 12.20
CA LYS A 105 -5.01 -11.11 12.27
C LYS A 105 -6.50 -11.34 11.99
N LYS A 106 -6.81 -12.37 11.21
CA LYS A 106 -8.18 -12.86 10.96
C LYS A 106 -8.93 -13.04 12.29
N GLY A 107 -10.17 -12.56 12.34
CA GLY A 107 -11.02 -12.58 13.56
C GLY A 107 -10.83 -11.39 14.51
N ASN A 108 -9.91 -10.45 14.23
CA ASN A 108 -9.79 -9.21 14.99
C ASN A 108 -10.69 -8.10 14.39
N SER A 109 -11.75 -7.73 15.10
CA SER A 109 -12.82 -6.86 14.58
C SER A 109 -12.63 -5.36 14.82
N LYS A 110 -11.60 -4.93 15.57
CA LYS A 110 -11.42 -3.52 15.94
C LYS A 110 -10.43 -2.81 15.03
N ILE A 111 -10.91 -2.31 13.89
CA ILE A 111 -10.11 -1.48 12.95
C ILE A 111 -10.83 -0.19 12.52
N GLN A 112 -12.07 0.06 12.95
CA GLN A 112 -12.87 1.17 12.45
C GLN A 112 -12.18 2.54 12.64
N GLU A 113 -11.58 2.78 13.80
CA GLU A 113 -10.86 4.04 14.06
C GLU A 113 -9.62 4.19 13.15
N GLN A 114 -8.89 3.10 12.92
CA GLN A 114 -7.73 3.06 12.02
C GLN A 114 -8.15 3.31 10.58
N LEU A 115 -9.20 2.65 10.10
CA LEU A 115 -9.78 2.87 8.78
C LEU A 115 -10.18 4.34 8.58
N ASP A 116 -10.82 4.96 9.58
CA ASP A 116 -11.23 6.36 9.47
C ASP A 116 -10.03 7.31 9.44
N LYS A 117 -8.94 7.01 10.16
CA LYS A 117 -7.68 7.75 10.07
C LYS A 117 -6.99 7.55 8.72
N MET A 118 -6.95 6.31 8.21
CA MET A 118 -6.35 6.02 6.91
C MET A 118 -7.12 6.69 5.79
N ASN A 119 -8.46 6.66 5.82
CA ASN A 119 -9.31 7.34 4.86
C ASN A 119 -9.16 8.86 4.90
N LYS A 120 -8.92 9.45 6.08
CA LYS A 120 -8.59 10.88 6.21
C LYS A 120 -7.19 11.21 5.70
N THR A 121 -6.23 10.30 5.89
CA THR A 121 -4.83 10.50 5.50
C THR A 121 -4.63 10.33 4.00
N LEU A 122 -5.20 9.26 3.44
CA LEU A 122 -5.05 8.88 2.04
C LEU A 122 -6.37 8.29 1.50
N PRO A 123 -7.37 9.14 1.20
CA PRO A 123 -8.66 8.70 0.66
C PRO A 123 -8.47 7.94 -0.66
N GLY A 124 -9.01 6.72 -0.76
CA GLY A 124 -8.82 5.87 -1.95
C GLY A 124 -7.40 5.33 -2.14
N GLY A 125 -6.54 5.45 -1.13
CA GLY A 125 -5.16 4.95 -1.15
C GLY A 125 -4.82 4.07 0.04
N ASN A 126 -5.80 3.36 0.62
CA ASN A 126 -5.59 2.53 1.80
C ASN A 126 -6.14 1.11 1.64
N MET A 127 -5.54 0.16 2.34
CA MET A 127 -6.01 -1.22 2.41
C MET A 127 -5.90 -1.80 3.83
N VAL A 128 -6.62 -2.88 4.07
CA VAL A 128 -6.41 -3.77 5.22
C VAL A 128 -5.70 -5.02 4.73
N LEU A 129 -4.58 -5.36 5.38
CA LEU A 129 -3.89 -6.63 5.17
C LEU A 129 -4.38 -7.61 6.25
N VAL A 130 -5.26 -8.52 5.88
CA VAL A 130 -5.75 -9.57 6.78
C VAL A 130 -4.87 -10.79 6.64
N TYR A 131 -4.38 -11.34 7.74
CA TYR A 131 -3.54 -12.54 7.73
C TYR A 131 -4.04 -13.61 8.71
N GLY A 132 -3.86 -14.88 8.37
CA GLY A 132 -4.28 -16.02 9.18
C GLY A 132 -3.65 -17.32 8.68
N GLU A 133 -4.06 -18.46 9.24
CA GLU A 133 -3.55 -19.78 8.85
C GLU A 133 -3.82 -20.09 7.38
N ASP A 134 -4.91 -19.53 6.84
CA ASP A 134 -5.30 -19.71 5.44
C ASP A 134 -4.48 -18.82 4.48
N GLY A 135 -3.65 -17.90 4.98
CA GLY A 135 -2.76 -17.01 4.21
C GLY A 135 -3.02 -15.51 4.39
N TYR A 136 -2.68 -14.72 3.37
CA TYR A 136 -2.72 -13.25 3.43
C TYR A 136 -3.68 -12.68 2.39
N PHE A 137 -4.48 -11.71 2.82
CA PHE A 137 -5.59 -11.15 2.06
C PHE A 137 -5.56 -9.62 2.08
N GLY A 138 -5.95 -9.01 0.97
CA GLY A 138 -6.09 -7.56 0.85
C GLY A 138 -7.56 -7.18 0.77
N GLU A 139 -7.96 -6.17 1.55
CA GLU A 139 -9.31 -5.62 1.54
C GLU A 139 -9.28 -4.09 1.39
N THR A 140 -10.28 -3.52 0.72
CA THR A 140 -10.50 -2.07 0.78
C THR A 140 -11.22 -1.72 2.09
N GLY A 141 -10.98 -0.54 2.64
CA GLY A 141 -11.63 -0.11 3.88
C GLY A 141 -13.16 -0.02 3.80
N GLU A 142 -13.74 0.08 2.60
CA GLU A 142 -15.20 0.06 2.38
C GLU A 142 -15.78 -1.35 2.51
N ILE A 143 -15.08 -2.35 1.98
CA ILE A 143 -15.51 -3.74 2.04
C ILE A 143 -15.48 -4.23 3.49
N PHE A 144 -14.41 -3.91 4.22
CA PHE A 144 -14.27 -4.27 5.63
C PHE A 144 -15.44 -3.74 6.49
N LYS A 145 -16.05 -2.61 6.12
CA LYS A 145 -17.22 -2.03 6.82
C LYS A 145 -18.54 -2.75 6.52
N SER A 146 -18.59 -3.56 5.47
CA SER A 146 -19.84 -4.09 4.92
C SER A 146 -20.15 -5.54 5.30
N ASP A 147 -19.33 -6.17 6.16
CA ASP A 147 -19.35 -7.61 6.49
C ASP A 147 -19.44 -8.54 5.26
N LYS A 148 -19.12 -8.01 4.06
CA LYS A 148 -19.06 -8.78 2.85
C LYS A 148 -17.74 -9.51 2.81
N GLU A 149 -17.83 -10.83 2.67
CA GLU A 149 -16.66 -11.67 2.48
C GLU A 149 -16.01 -11.36 1.13
N VAL A 150 -14.89 -10.65 1.14
CA VAL A 150 -14.03 -10.51 -0.05
C VAL A 150 -12.61 -10.87 0.36
N ASN A 151 -12.31 -12.16 0.24
CA ASN A 151 -11.01 -12.74 0.56
C ASN A 151 -10.09 -12.71 -0.68
N SER A 152 -9.77 -11.52 -1.22
CA SER A 152 -8.78 -11.44 -2.31
C SER A 152 -7.41 -11.77 -1.73
N ARG A 153 -6.74 -12.81 -2.24
CA ARG A 153 -5.33 -13.08 -1.92
C ARG A 153 -4.53 -11.81 -2.14
N ILE A 154 -3.62 -11.49 -1.24
CA ILE A 154 -2.89 -10.21 -1.27
C ILE A 154 -2.11 -10.02 -2.58
N GLY A 155 -1.59 -11.09 -3.19
CA GLY A 155 -0.95 -11.04 -4.50
C GLY A 155 -1.89 -10.59 -5.62
N ASP A 156 -3.13 -11.08 -5.62
CA ASP A 156 -4.15 -10.69 -6.58
C ASP A 156 -4.69 -9.28 -6.29
N TYR A 157 -4.87 -8.94 -5.01
CA TYR A 157 -5.23 -7.59 -4.62
C TYR A 157 -4.21 -6.56 -5.13
N LEU A 158 -2.92 -6.79 -4.87
CA LEU A 158 -1.87 -5.87 -5.30
C LEU A 158 -1.76 -5.81 -6.83
N SER A 159 -2.00 -6.93 -7.52
CA SER A 159 -1.85 -7.04 -8.97
C SER A 159 -3.06 -6.51 -9.76
N ASP A 160 -4.29 -6.70 -9.28
CA ASP A 160 -5.51 -6.46 -10.06
C ASP A 160 -6.43 -5.38 -9.48
N ILE A 161 -6.16 -4.94 -8.25
CA ILE A 161 -6.87 -3.82 -7.60
C ILE A 161 -5.93 -2.64 -7.46
N PHE A 162 -4.81 -2.81 -6.75
CA PHE A 162 -3.85 -1.74 -6.53
C PHE A 162 -3.19 -1.31 -7.85
N LEU A 163 -2.55 -2.21 -8.59
CA LEU A 163 -1.84 -1.84 -9.83
C LEU A 163 -2.79 -1.28 -10.90
N GLU A 164 -4.02 -1.79 -11.00
CA GLU A 164 -5.04 -1.38 -11.98
C GLU A 164 -5.80 -0.10 -11.61
N CYS A 165 -5.34 0.67 -10.62
CA CYS A 165 -5.92 1.95 -10.21
C CYS A 165 -7.37 1.85 -9.67
N LYS A 166 -7.79 0.66 -9.21
CA LYS A 166 -9.04 0.53 -8.45
C LYS A 166 -8.87 0.96 -7.00
N ASN A 167 -7.63 0.92 -6.49
CA ASN A 167 -7.24 1.46 -5.19
C ASN A 167 -5.75 1.89 -5.24
N GLY A 168 -5.33 2.75 -4.32
CA GLY A 168 -3.98 3.32 -4.32
C GLY A 168 -3.89 4.58 -5.19
N LEU A 169 -2.93 5.45 -4.86
CA LEU A 169 -2.82 6.77 -5.48
C LEU A 169 -1.46 6.99 -6.13
N TRP A 170 -1.49 7.65 -7.29
CA TRP A 170 -0.29 8.20 -7.94
C TRP A 170 0.18 9.47 -7.25
N GLY A 171 1.47 9.78 -7.39
CA GLY A 171 2.09 10.97 -6.82
C GLY A 171 2.31 10.89 -5.31
N VAL A 172 2.17 9.70 -4.71
CA VAL A 172 2.35 9.50 -3.27
C VAL A 172 3.69 8.86 -2.97
N ASP A 173 4.52 9.53 -2.17
CA ASP A 173 5.85 9.09 -1.76
C ASP A 173 6.01 9.20 -0.23
N TYR A 174 6.91 8.41 0.35
CA TYR A 174 7.20 8.45 1.77
C TYR A 174 8.69 8.67 2.04
N ASP A 175 9.00 9.75 2.75
CA ASP A 175 10.35 10.06 3.23
C ASP A 175 10.55 9.47 4.63
N GLY A 176 11.17 8.29 4.68
CA GLY A 176 11.43 7.59 5.94
C GLY A 176 12.51 8.23 6.83
N VAL A 177 13.29 9.19 6.32
CA VAL A 177 14.23 9.96 7.15
C VAL A 177 13.47 11.04 7.91
N ARG A 178 12.52 11.70 7.25
CA ARG A 178 11.71 12.77 7.84
C ARG A 178 10.41 12.27 8.48
N ASN A 179 10.06 11.01 8.27
CA ASN A 179 8.76 10.42 8.62
C ASN A 179 7.58 11.21 8.02
N GLU A 180 7.65 11.50 6.72
CA GLU A 180 6.68 12.33 6.00
C GLU A 180 6.09 11.61 4.80
N LEU A 181 4.77 11.62 4.68
CA LEU A 181 4.06 11.26 3.45
C LEU A 181 3.89 12.52 2.60
N ARG A 182 4.25 12.40 1.32
CA ARG A 182 4.19 13.47 0.32
C ARG A 182 3.21 13.06 -0.76
N ILE A 183 2.31 13.97 -1.13
CA ILE A 183 1.43 13.81 -2.27
C ILE A 183 1.80 14.91 -3.27
N GLU A 184 1.90 14.60 -4.57
CA GLU A 184 2.18 15.61 -5.60
C GLU A 184 1.25 16.84 -5.40
N ASP A 185 1.85 18.04 -5.43
CA ASP A 185 1.29 19.35 -5.07
C ASP A 185 0.92 19.64 -3.60
N GLN A 186 1.05 18.70 -2.65
CA GLN A 186 0.84 18.94 -1.21
C GLN A 186 1.81 18.16 -0.30
N ARG A 187 2.60 18.88 0.50
CA ARG A 187 3.30 18.27 1.65
C ARG A 187 2.26 18.00 2.75
N ILE A 188 1.94 16.73 3.03
CA ILE A 188 1.21 16.37 4.24
C ILE A 188 2.23 16.24 5.38
N THR A 189 2.67 17.38 5.90
CA THR A 189 3.48 17.42 7.12
C THR A 189 2.59 17.24 8.33
N LYS A 190 2.90 16.24 9.18
CA LYS A 190 2.34 16.03 10.52
C LYS A 190 0.82 16.25 10.62
N ALA A 191 0.06 15.22 10.25
CA ALA A 191 -1.24 14.90 10.84
C ALA A 191 -2.14 16.08 11.21
N ASN A 192 -2.51 16.88 10.23
CA ASN A 192 -3.77 17.62 10.25
C ASN A 192 -4.09 18.05 8.83
N ILE A 193 -5.12 17.45 8.24
CA ILE A 193 -5.74 17.99 7.03
C ILE A 193 -7.13 18.47 7.40
N LYS A 194 -7.27 19.78 7.55
CA LYS A 194 -8.48 20.48 7.11
C LYS A 194 -8.21 20.85 5.65
N HIS A 195 -8.84 20.16 4.70
CA HIS A 195 -9.68 20.75 3.65
C HIS A 195 -9.84 19.85 2.42
N ARG A 196 -11.08 19.92 1.95
CA ARG A 196 -11.72 19.36 0.77
C ARG A 196 -11.15 20.04 -0.49
N LEU A 197 -10.77 19.25 -1.50
CA LEU A 197 -10.37 19.76 -2.82
C LEU A 197 -11.60 19.79 -3.74
N THR A 198 -11.93 20.98 -4.24
CA THR A 198 -12.96 21.20 -5.26
C THR A 198 -12.29 21.20 -6.64
N ILE A 199 -12.70 20.29 -7.53
CA ILE A 199 -12.27 20.27 -8.92
C ILE A 199 -13.03 21.34 -9.69
N LYS A 200 -12.34 22.25 -10.38
CA LYS A 200 -12.93 23.07 -11.45
C LYS A 200 -12.72 22.35 -12.78
N ALA A 201 -13.80 21.96 -13.43
CA ALA A 201 -13.79 21.59 -14.83
C ALA A 201 -13.81 22.87 -15.70
N TRP A 202 -12.98 22.92 -16.73
CA TRP A 202 -13.10 23.91 -17.79
C TRP A 202 -13.85 23.28 -18.95
N SER A 203 -14.88 23.98 -19.42
CA SER A 203 -15.66 23.68 -20.63
C SER A 203 -14.93 24.08 -21.89
#